data_AF-A0AAD9D5L5-F1
#
_entry.id   AF-A0AAD9D5L5-F1
#
_cell.length_a   1.000
_cell.length_b   1.000
_cell.length_c   1.000
_cell.angle_alpha   90.00
_cell.angle_beta   90.00
_cell.angle_gamma   90.00
#
_symmetry.space_group_name_H-M   'P 1'
#
loop_
_entity.id
_entity.type
_entity.pdbx_description
1 polymer ?
#
loop_
_entity_poly.entity_id
_entity_poly.type
_entity_poly.pdbx_seq_one_letter_code
_entity_poly.pdbx_strand_id
1 'polypeptide(L)'
;MTPFRINLVTLSLAVGSHAFTSSLPPSRRTVNSCSTSTTSSSVAATPMQTEVGNSHGQGSCFLPLLQNDDEYIAPRIVQIAGAYPGVTTETYLSITSEPAAEFGQWAYDFSDPDGPQLGTVAVPGMSSVYETEDPVVLIGEHTHLGVQLPDEIKDPVDLIVLVDRARNYFAERKFLVMELEENPGMISIGAFSSFEEFPSTAKIMGHVTLVQIPWLPSMQKKKSGFMEEDQLF
;
A
#
# COMPACT_ATOMS: atom_id res chain seq x y z
N MET A 1 -19.36 4.23 -54.54
CA MET A 1 -20.39 3.19 -54.74
C MET A 1 -19.71 1.84 -54.91
N THR A 2 -19.56 1.13 -53.80
CA THR A 2 -19.53 -0.34 -53.62
C THR A 2 -19.47 -0.56 -52.09
N PRO A 3 -20.36 -1.37 -51.50
CA PRO A 3 -20.54 -1.42 -50.04
C PRO A 3 -19.61 -2.44 -49.40
N PHE A 4 -18.91 -2.06 -48.33
CA PHE A 4 -18.22 -3.02 -47.46
C PHE A 4 -19.14 -3.41 -46.30
N ARG A 5 -19.38 -4.72 -46.19
CA ARG A 5 -20.31 -5.35 -45.26
C ARG A 5 -19.69 -5.53 -43.87
N ILE A 6 -20.57 -5.39 -42.89
CA ILE A 6 -20.42 -5.63 -41.45
C ILE A 6 -20.15 -7.12 -41.19
N ASN A 7 -19.20 -7.43 -40.29
CA ASN A 7 -19.23 -8.68 -39.53
C ASN A 7 -19.45 -8.34 -38.06
N LEU A 8 -20.67 -8.61 -37.63
CA LEU A 8 -21.15 -8.57 -36.25
C LEU A 8 -20.72 -9.89 -35.60
N VAL A 9 -19.75 -9.86 -34.69
CA VAL A 9 -19.46 -11.04 -33.84
C VAL A 9 -20.21 -10.84 -32.54
N THR A 10 -21.36 -11.51 -32.48
CA THR A 10 -22.13 -11.74 -31.25
C THR A 10 -21.39 -12.78 -30.42
N LEU A 11 -20.95 -12.41 -29.21
CA LEU A 11 -20.47 -13.37 -28.21
C LEU A 11 -21.47 -13.41 -27.07
N SER A 12 -22.03 -14.61 -26.90
CA SER A 12 -23.12 -14.99 -26.03
C SER A 12 -22.76 -14.83 -24.56
N LEU A 13 -23.73 -14.36 -23.76
CA LEU A 13 -23.77 -14.56 -22.32
C LEU A 13 -23.67 -16.06 -22.01
N ALA A 14 -22.81 -16.42 -21.06
CA ALA A 14 -22.91 -17.66 -20.31
C ALA A 14 -23.14 -17.30 -18.84
N VAL A 15 -24.35 -17.59 -18.38
CA VAL A 15 -24.74 -17.58 -16.97
C VAL A 15 -24.13 -18.82 -16.33
N GLY A 16 -23.16 -18.62 -15.43
CA GLY A 16 -22.55 -19.67 -14.62
C GLY A 16 -22.75 -19.36 -13.15
N SER A 17 -23.88 -19.80 -12.60
CA SER A 17 -24.12 -19.88 -11.16
C SER A 17 -23.19 -20.93 -10.56
N HIS A 18 -22.41 -20.63 -9.52
CA HIS A 18 -22.09 -21.59 -8.45
C HIS A 18 -21.57 -20.90 -7.17
N ALA A 19 -22.33 -21.17 -6.10
CA ALA A 19 -21.95 -21.30 -4.69
C ALA A 19 -21.29 -20.11 -3.96
N PHE A 20 -22.16 -19.29 -3.35
CA PHE A 20 -21.89 -18.62 -2.08
C PHE A 20 -21.61 -19.68 -1.00
N THR A 21 -20.37 -19.76 -0.50
CA THR A 21 -20.10 -20.35 0.81
C THR A 21 -19.98 -19.21 1.83
N SER A 22 -21.09 -18.93 2.53
CA SER A 22 -21.08 -18.08 3.71
C SER A 22 -20.38 -18.82 4.86
N SER A 23 -19.14 -18.49 5.17
CA SER A 23 -18.56 -18.86 6.47
C SER A 23 -19.10 -17.89 7.52
N LEU A 24 -20.09 -18.37 8.27
CA LEU A 24 -20.58 -17.72 9.48
C LEU A 24 -19.44 -17.60 10.49
N PRO A 25 -19.23 -16.44 11.15
CA PRO A 25 -18.35 -16.38 12.31
C PRO A 25 -18.98 -17.15 13.49
N PRO A 26 -18.19 -17.85 14.32
CA PRO A 26 -18.74 -18.58 15.46
C PRO A 26 -19.30 -17.62 16.51
N SER A 27 -20.62 -17.70 16.71
CA SER A 27 -21.34 -17.00 17.78
C SER A 27 -20.95 -17.60 19.15
N ARG A 28 -20.33 -16.79 20.01
CA ARG A 28 -19.94 -17.17 21.37
C ARG A 28 -21.19 -17.18 22.27
N ARG A 29 -21.80 -18.35 22.44
CA ARG A 29 -22.90 -18.57 23.38
C ARG A 29 -22.33 -18.78 24.80
N THR A 30 -22.61 -17.85 25.70
CA THR A 30 -22.47 -18.05 27.15
C THR A 30 -23.57 -19.00 27.64
N VAL A 31 -23.19 -20.11 28.26
CA VAL A 31 -24.12 -20.98 28.99
C VAL A 31 -23.53 -21.27 30.37
N ASN A 32 -24.11 -20.63 31.38
CA ASN A 32 -23.99 -21.05 32.77
C ASN A 32 -24.94 -22.23 33.00
N SER A 33 -24.44 -23.37 33.47
CA SER A 33 -25.22 -24.29 34.31
C SER A 33 -24.34 -25.29 35.06
N CYS A 34 -24.69 -25.45 36.33
CA CYS A 34 -24.05 -26.23 37.38
C CYS A 34 -24.53 -27.70 37.41
N SER A 35 -23.70 -28.59 38.00
CA SER A 35 -23.96 -29.96 38.51
C SER A 35 -24.28 -31.05 37.46
N THR A 36 -23.81 -32.31 37.49
CA THR A 36 -23.32 -33.20 38.57
C THR A 36 -22.48 -34.33 37.95
N SER A 37 -21.63 -34.97 38.76
CA SER A 37 -20.70 -36.07 38.46
C SER A 37 -21.32 -37.33 37.83
N THR A 38 -20.65 -37.89 36.81
CA THR A 38 -20.72 -39.32 36.48
C THR A 38 -19.35 -39.79 35.99
N THR A 39 -18.81 -40.78 36.68
CA THR A 39 -17.54 -41.47 36.42
C THR A 39 -17.66 -42.37 35.20
N SER A 40 -16.95 -42.04 34.12
CA SER A 40 -16.66 -42.96 33.02
C SER A 40 -15.18 -42.86 32.69
N SER A 41 -14.44 -43.91 33.03
CA SER A 41 -13.04 -44.13 32.70
C SER A 41 -12.88 -44.30 31.19
N SER A 42 -12.72 -43.20 30.47
CA SER A 42 -12.17 -43.21 29.12
C SER A 42 -10.67 -43.43 29.21
N VAL A 43 -10.17 -44.49 28.58
CA VAL A 43 -8.74 -44.67 28.32
C VAL A 43 -8.30 -43.48 27.47
N ALA A 44 -7.67 -42.51 28.11
CA ALA A 44 -7.12 -41.35 27.42
C ALA A 44 -6.00 -41.85 26.50
N ALA A 45 -6.21 -41.78 25.19
CA ALA A 45 -5.09 -41.74 24.27
C ALA A 45 -4.30 -40.48 24.64
N THR A 46 -3.16 -40.64 25.30
CA THR A 46 -2.22 -39.55 25.53
C THR A 46 -1.87 -38.99 24.15
N PRO A 47 -2.24 -37.75 23.81
CA PRO A 47 -1.66 -37.15 22.62
C PRO A 47 -0.15 -37.16 22.86
N MET A 48 0.62 -37.76 21.96
CA MET A 48 2.06 -37.53 21.92
C MET A 48 2.25 -36.05 21.59
N GLN A 49 2.23 -35.21 22.63
CA GLN A 49 2.79 -33.88 22.59
C GLN A 49 4.30 -34.07 22.42
N THR A 50 4.74 -34.14 21.18
CA THR A 50 6.11 -33.77 20.78
C THR A 50 6.24 -32.24 20.89
N GLU A 51 5.91 -31.69 22.06
CA GLU A 51 6.16 -30.29 22.34
C GLU A 51 7.65 -30.12 22.61
N VAL A 52 8.29 -29.27 21.81
CA VAL A 52 9.69 -28.92 22.01
C VAL A 52 9.73 -27.77 23.02
N GLY A 53 10.11 -28.05 24.26
CA GLY A 53 10.35 -27.03 25.29
C GLY A 53 9.11 -26.59 26.07
N ASN A 54 9.23 -25.44 26.75
CA ASN A 54 8.16 -24.83 27.55
C ASN A 54 7.28 -23.91 26.69
N SER A 55 5.96 -23.91 26.91
CA SER A 55 5.05 -22.92 26.32
C SER A 55 5.01 -21.61 27.13
N HIS A 56 4.37 -20.56 26.59
CA HIS A 56 4.17 -19.29 27.30
C HIS A 56 3.48 -19.53 28.65
N GLY A 57 4.09 -19.06 29.73
CA GLY A 57 3.61 -19.25 31.11
C GLY A 57 4.10 -20.54 31.78
N GLN A 58 4.74 -21.45 31.06
CA GLN A 58 5.36 -22.64 31.65
C GLN A 58 6.83 -22.41 31.98
N GLY A 59 7.27 -22.91 33.14
CA GLY A 59 8.68 -22.87 33.53
C GLY A 59 9.28 -21.45 33.59
N SER A 60 8.46 -20.44 33.88
CA SER A 60 8.83 -19.02 33.84
C SER A 60 9.28 -18.52 32.45
N CYS A 61 8.90 -19.23 31.38
CA CYS A 61 9.12 -18.79 30.00
C CYS A 61 7.93 -17.96 29.53
N PHE A 62 8.17 -16.71 29.12
CA PHE A 62 7.12 -15.83 28.60
C PHE A 62 7.52 -15.30 27.23
N LEU A 63 6.64 -15.48 26.24
CA LEU A 63 6.77 -14.81 24.95
C LEU A 63 6.76 -13.28 25.13
N PRO A 64 7.63 -12.53 24.44
CA PRO A 64 7.53 -11.09 24.36
C PRO A 64 6.30 -10.75 23.52
N LEU A 65 5.28 -10.16 24.16
CA LEU A 65 4.05 -9.78 23.50
C LEU A 65 4.00 -8.25 23.38
N LEU A 66 3.62 -7.79 22.19
CA LEU A 66 3.20 -6.41 21.93
C LEU A 66 1.80 -6.48 21.34
N GLN A 67 0.86 -5.78 21.94
CA GLN A 67 -0.49 -5.63 21.41
C GLN A 67 -0.60 -4.23 20.82
N ASN A 68 -1.15 -4.15 19.60
CA ASN A 68 -1.44 -2.87 18.97
C ASN A 68 -2.62 -2.18 19.68
N ASP A 69 -2.58 -0.85 19.72
CA ASP A 69 -3.71 -0.04 20.14
C ASP A 69 -4.85 -0.10 19.12
N ASP A 70 -6.07 0.22 19.53
CA ASP A 70 -7.26 0.24 18.67
C ASP A 70 -7.24 1.37 17.64
N GLU A 71 -6.47 2.43 17.89
CA GLU A 71 -6.20 3.54 16.95
C GLU A 71 -4.95 3.31 16.10
N TYR A 72 -4.28 2.16 16.22
CA TYR A 72 -3.06 1.87 15.47
C TYR A 72 -3.32 1.80 13.96
N ILE A 73 -2.64 2.66 13.21
CA ILE A 73 -2.60 2.61 11.75
C ILE A 73 -1.45 1.70 11.35
N ALA A 74 -1.76 0.53 10.80
CA ALA A 74 -0.74 -0.38 10.31
C ALA A 74 0.01 0.21 9.10
N PRO A 75 1.32 -0.03 8.97
CA PRO A 75 2.05 0.19 7.73
C PRO A 75 1.36 -0.54 6.57
N ARG A 76 1.44 0.04 5.37
CA ARG A 76 0.77 -0.49 4.19
C ARG A 76 1.79 -0.99 3.19
N ILE A 77 1.56 -2.17 2.64
CA ILE A 77 2.39 -2.74 1.57
C ILE A 77 1.77 -2.30 0.24
N VAL A 78 2.55 -1.63 -0.59
CA VAL A 78 2.08 -1.04 -1.86
C VAL A 78 2.97 -1.51 -3.00
N GLN A 79 2.37 -1.85 -4.13
CA GLN A 79 3.09 -2.26 -5.34
C GLN A 79 3.76 -1.09 -6.05
N ILE A 80 4.92 -1.37 -6.63
CA ILE A 80 5.74 -0.40 -7.36
C ILE A 80 5.43 -0.50 -8.85
N ALA A 81 5.01 0.62 -9.46
CA ALA A 81 4.77 0.71 -10.90
C ALA A 81 6.06 0.86 -11.73
N GLY A 82 7.13 1.39 -11.15
CA GLY A 82 8.44 1.51 -11.80
C GLY A 82 9.18 2.79 -11.43
N ALA A 83 10.28 3.04 -12.15
CA ALA A 83 11.11 4.22 -11.96
C ALA A 83 10.61 5.41 -12.80
N TYR A 84 10.48 6.57 -12.16
CA TYR A 84 10.11 7.84 -12.76
C TYR A 84 11.35 8.75 -12.91
N PRO A 85 11.58 9.34 -14.09
CA PRO A 85 10.78 9.23 -15.32
C PRO A 85 10.98 7.89 -16.05
N GLY A 86 10.00 7.48 -16.86
CA GLY A 86 10.13 6.27 -17.70
C GLY A 86 8.99 5.25 -17.58
N VAL A 87 8.09 5.40 -16.61
CA VAL A 87 6.91 4.51 -16.47
C VAL A 87 5.87 4.83 -17.55
N THR A 88 5.35 3.79 -18.18
CA THR A 88 4.26 3.92 -19.15
C THR A 88 2.90 3.97 -18.46
N THR A 89 1.92 4.64 -19.08
CA THR A 89 0.52 4.68 -18.65
C THR A 89 -0.04 3.27 -18.45
N GLU A 90 0.28 2.34 -19.36
CA GLU A 90 -0.17 0.95 -19.30
C GLU A 90 0.38 0.22 -18.06
N THR A 91 1.68 0.31 -17.81
CA THR A 91 2.30 -0.30 -16.62
C THR A 91 1.76 0.31 -15.34
N TYR A 92 1.58 1.63 -15.30
CA TYR A 92 1.03 2.31 -14.13
C TYR A 92 -0.42 1.87 -13.80
N LEU A 93 -1.24 1.65 -14.83
CA LEU A 93 -2.62 1.22 -14.67
C LEU A 93 -2.77 -0.29 -14.41
N SER A 94 -1.80 -1.11 -14.79
CA SER A 94 -1.86 -2.56 -14.60
C SER A 94 -1.56 -3.01 -13.16
N ILE A 95 -0.96 -2.13 -12.35
CA ILE A 95 -0.66 -2.41 -10.94
C ILE A 95 -1.93 -2.66 -10.13
N THR A 96 -1.95 -3.71 -9.32
CA THR A 96 -3.05 -3.98 -8.40
C THR A 96 -2.80 -3.29 -7.06
N SER A 97 -3.88 -2.91 -6.38
CA SER A 97 -3.82 -2.29 -5.08
C SER A 97 -4.74 -3.01 -4.10
N GLU A 98 -4.29 -3.08 -2.85
CA GLU A 98 -5.03 -3.68 -1.75
C GLU A 98 -5.60 -2.58 -0.85
N PRO A 99 -6.81 -2.73 -0.28
CA PRO A 99 -7.37 -1.75 0.64
C PRO A 99 -6.53 -1.60 1.92
N ALA A 100 -6.69 -0.47 2.61
CA ALA A 100 -6.06 -0.30 3.93
C ALA A 100 -6.66 -1.29 4.94
N ALA A 101 -5.82 -1.80 5.85
CA ALA A 101 -6.30 -2.61 6.98
C ALA A 101 -7.12 -1.75 7.94
N GLU A 102 -8.12 -2.34 8.59
CA GLU A 102 -8.85 -1.69 9.68
C GLU A 102 -7.90 -1.34 10.85
N PHE A 103 -8.23 -0.32 11.64
CA PHE A 103 -7.38 0.10 12.77
C PHE A 103 -7.15 -1.05 13.77
N GLY A 104 -5.92 -1.14 14.28
CA GLY A 104 -5.47 -2.21 15.16
C GLY A 104 -5.23 -3.56 14.47
N GLN A 105 -5.59 -3.70 13.19
CA GLN A 105 -5.40 -4.94 12.42
C GLN A 105 -4.16 -4.90 11.53
N TRP A 106 -3.82 -6.05 10.95
CA TRP A 106 -2.69 -6.22 10.03
C TRP A 106 -3.20 -6.36 8.60
N ALA A 107 -2.46 -5.77 7.66
CA ALA A 107 -2.55 -6.14 6.25
C ALA A 107 -1.53 -7.25 5.97
N TYR A 108 -1.93 -8.22 5.16
CA TYR A 108 -1.04 -9.28 4.69
C TYR A 108 -0.88 -9.15 3.18
N ASP A 109 0.36 -9.19 2.73
CA ASP A 109 0.68 -9.32 1.30
C ASP A 109 1.25 -10.72 1.08
N PHE A 110 0.60 -11.45 0.18
CA PHE A 110 1.07 -12.76 -0.25
C PHE A 110 1.52 -12.60 -1.69
N SER A 111 2.83 -12.50 -1.88
CA SER A 111 3.42 -12.29 -3.20
C SER A 111 2.93 -13.35 -4.18
N ASP A 112 2.26 -12.91 -5.25
CA ASP A 112 1.86 -13.78 -6.34
C ASP A 112 3.12 -14.20 -7.13
N PRO A 113 3.45 -15.50 -7.20
CA PRO A 113 4.59 -15.97 -7.98
C PRO A 113 4.46 -15.67 -9.48
N ASP A 114 3.23 -15.52 -9.99
CA ASP A 114 2.96 -15.30 -11.42
C ASP A 114 2.67 -13.82 -11.75
N GLY A 115 2.62 -12.94 -10.75
CA GLY A 115 2.37 -11.51 -10.92
C GLY A 115 3.58 -10.71 -11.43
N PRO A 116 3.39 -9.51 -12.00
CA PRO A 116 4.48 -8.62 -12.37
C PRO A 116 5.26 -8.15 -11.13
N GLN A 117 6.45 -8.70 -10.89
CA GLN A 117 7.25 -8.47 -9.68
C GLN A 117 8.26 -7.31 -9.81
N LEU A 118 7.81 -6.10 -10.16
CA LEU A 118 8.67 -4.92 -9.92
C LEU A 118 8.98 -4.76 -8.41
N GLY A 119 8.05 -5.24 -7.57
CA GLY A 119 8.21 -5.38 -6.13
C GLY A 119 7.15 -4.61 -5.36
N THR A 120 7.22 -4.72 -4.04
CA THR A 120 6.39 -3.98 -3.10
C THR A 120 7.28 -3.18 -2.15
N VAL A 121 6.72 -2.12 -1.58
CA VAL A 121 7.34 -1.32 -0.53
C VAL A 121 6.39 -1.17 0.64
N ALA A 122 6.94 -1.26 1.86
CA ALA A 122 6.20 -0.92 3.07
C ALA A 122 6.25 0.59 3.30
N VAL A 123 5.08 1.21 3.32
CA VAL A 123 4.86 2.65 3.53
C VAL A 123 4.40 2.84 4.98
N PRO A 124 4.87 3.86 5.71
CA PRO A 124 4.54 4.05 7.11
C PRO A 124 3.03 4.19 7.37
N GLY A 125 2.59 3.71 8.52
CA GLY A 125 1.21 3.86 9.00
C GLY A 125 0.93 5.31 9.38
N MET A 126 0.39 6.08 8.44
CA MET A 126 0.04 7.50 8.60
C MET A 126 -1.36 7.74 8.04
N SER A 127 -2.06 8.76 8.53
CA SER A 127 -3.42 9.10 8.05
C SER A 127 -3.45 9.34 6.53
N SER A 128 -2.45 10.02 5.95
CA SER A 128 -2.38 10.25 4.50
C SER A 128 -2.24 8.96 3.68
N VAL A 129 -1.54 7.95 4.21
CA VAL A 129 -1.36 6.63 3.58
C VAL A 129 -2.61 5.77 3.74
N TYR A 130 -3.26 5.87 4.91
CA TYR A 130 -4.52 5.19 5.20
C TYR A 130 -5.67 5.72 4.32
N GLU A 131 -5.76 7.04 4.15
CA GLU A 131 -6.78 7.72 3.33
C GLU A 131 -6.53 7.64 1.82
N THR A 132 -5.43 7.01 1.39
CA THR A 132 -5.16 6.77 -0.03
C THR A 132 -6.00 5.56 -0.47
N GLU A 133 -7.00 5.75 -1.33
CA GLU A 133 -7.94 4.66 -1.64
C GLU A 133 -7.31 3.63 -2.59
N ASP A 134 -6.69 4.09 -3.68
CA ASP A 134 -6.06 3.24 -4.69
C ASP A 134 -4.55 3.56 -4.81
N PRO A 135 -3.72 3.02 -3.89
CA PRO A 135 -2.30 3.36 -3.81
C PRO A 135 -1.48 2.68 -4.90
N VAL A 136 -0.54 3.44 -5.46
CA VAL A 136 0.56 2.91 -6.27
C VAL A 136 1.83 3.70 -5.97
N VAL A 137 2.98 3.03 -6.00
CA VAL A 137 4.28 3.68 -5.77
C VAL A 137 5.05 3.84 -7.08
N LEU A 138 5.65 5.02 -7.24
CA LEU A 138 6.69 5.30 -8.22
C LEU A 138 8.02 5.51 -7.49
N ILE A 139 9.12 5.03 -8.08
CA ILE A 139 10.47 5.32 -7.61
C ILE A 139 10.97 6.53 -8.38
N GLY A 140 10.88 7.72 -7.79
CA GLY A 140 11.19 8.97 -8.48
C GLY A 140 12.55 9.52 -8.08
N GLU A 141 13.36 9.93 -9.04
CA GLU A 141 14.61 10.62 -8.76
C GLU A 141 14.34 12.04 -8.22
N HIS A 142 15.00 12.44 -7.12
CA HIS A 142 14.76 13.74 -6.48
C HIS A 142 14.99 14.94 -7.42
N THR A 143 15.96 14.85 -8.35
CA THR A 143 16.27 15.91 -9.32
C THR A 143 15.11 16.15 -10.29
N HIS A 144 14.51 15.07 -10.81
CA HIS A 144 13.35 15.10 -11.71
C HIS A 144 12.08 15.56 -11.00
N LEU A 145 11.97 15.31 -9.70
CA LEU A 145 10.86 15.77 -8.87
C LEU A 145 11.06 17.20 -8.35
N GLY A 146 12.23 17.81 -8.57
CA GLY A 146 12.56 19.14 -8.05
C GLY A 146 12.70 19.18 -6.52
N VAL A 147 12.91 18.04 -5.87
CA VAL A 147 13.14 17.96 -4.42
C VAL A 147 14.59 18.34 -4.15
N GLN A 148 14.78 19.47 -3.46
CA GLN A 148 16.12 19.93 -3.09
C GLN A 148 16.66 19.10 -1.93
N LEU A 149 17.83 18.52 -2.11
CA LEU A 149 18.58 17.83 -1.07
C LEU A 149 19.84 18.64 -0.71
N PRO A 150 20.45 18.42 0.47
CA PRO A 150 21.71 19.06 0.84
C PRO A 150 22.80 18.96 -0.24
N ASP A 151 23.56 20.04 -0.44
CA ASP A 151 24.57 20.18 -1.51
C ASP A 151 25.68 19.11 -1.47
N GLU A 152 25.87 18.45 -0.32
CA GLU A 152 26.83 17.35 -0.20
C GLU A 152 26.39 16.10 -0.99
N ILE A 153 25.10 15.96 -1.26
CA ILE A 153 24.54 14.87 -2.05
C ILE A 153 24.65 15.26 -3.53
N LYS A 154 25.65 14.68 -4.20
CA LYS A 154 25.90 14.93 -5.63
C LYS A 154 25.19 13.92 -6.53
N ASP A 155 24.97 12.73 -6.00
CA ASP A 155 24.38 11.63 -6.76
C ASP A 155 22.86 11.66 -6.67
N PRO A 156 22.16 11.36 -7.77
CA PRO A 156 20.74 11.04 -7.78
C PRO A 156 20.31 10.10 -6.64
N VAL A 157 19.37 10.58 -5.82
CA VAL A 157 18.67 9.81 -4.79
C VAL A 157 17.26 9.46 -5.25
N ASP A 158 16.93 8.18 -5.12
CA ASP A 158 15.60 7.63 -5.35
C ASP A 158 14.66 7.93 -4.19
N LEU A 159 13.46 8.42 -4.50
CA LEU A 159 12.40 8.73 -3.56
C LEU A 159 11.22 7.78 -3.78
N ILE A 160 10.55 7.41 -2.70
CA ILE A 160 9.25 6.73 -2.78
C ILE A 160 8.18 7.79 -3.00
N VAL A 161 7.45 7.69 -4.11
CA VAL A 161 6.32 8.57 -4.44
C VAL A 161 5.03 7.75 -4.39
N LEU A 162 4.24 7.94 -3.33
CA LEU A 162 2.93 7.32 -3.20
C LEU A 162 1.88 8.16 -3.93
N VAL A 163 1.08 7.50 -4.76
CA VAL A 163 0.04 8.11 -5.57
C VAL A 163 -1.30 7.45 -5.28
N ASP A 164 -2.35 8.27 -5.16
CA ASP A 164 -3.74 7.83 -5.11
C ASP A 164 -4.36 7.92 -6.51
N ARG A 165 -4.58 6.78 -7.15
CA ARG A 165 -5.21 6.70 -8.48
C ARG A 165 -6.70 7.03 -8.46
N ALA A 166 -7.37 6.89 -7.31
CA ALA A 166 -8.79 7.22 -7.19
C ALA A 166 -9.03 8.74 -7.31
N ARG A 167 -8.02 9.56 -6.97
CA ARG A 167 -8.07 11.02 -7.09
C ARG A 167 -7.66 11.48 -8.48
N ASN A 168 -8.57 11.33 -9.44
CA ASN A 168 -8.35 11.62 -10.87
C ASN A 168 -8.91 12.98 -11.33
N TYR A 169 -8.99 13.95 -10.42
CA TYR A 169 -9.52 15.29 -10.67
C TYR A 169 -8.44 16.36 -10.45
N PHE A 170 -8.65 17.58 -10.97
CA PHE A 170 -7.68 18.66 -10.75
C PHE A 170 -7.74 19.20 -9.32
N ALA A 171 -6.58 19.45 -8.71
CA ALA A 171 -6.47 20.14 -7.44
C ALA A 171 -5.29 21.12 -7.46
N GLU A 172 -5.55 22.38 -7.13
CA GLU A 172 -4.52 23.42 -7.06
C GLU A 172 -3.48 23.11 -5.99
N ARG A 173 -2.21 23.43 -6.29
CA ARG A 173 -1.08 23.25 -5.35
C ARG A 173 -0.94 21.82 -4.83
N LYS A 174 -1.36 20.84 -5.63
CA LYS A 174 -1.13 19.42 -5.43
C LYS A 174 -0.32 18.88 -6.60
N PHE A 175 0.56 17.94 -6.31
CA PHE A 175 1.25 17.20 -7.36
C PHE A 175 0.31 16.15 -7.93
N LEU A 176 0.16 16.17 -9.24
CA LEU A 176 -0.70 15.31 -10.03
C LEU A 176 0.18 14.39 -10.87
N VAL A 177 -0.23 13.12 -10.97
CA VAL A 177 0.28 12.21 -12.00
C VAL A 177 -0.63 12.35 -13.20
N MET A 178 -0.05 12.61 -14.37
CA MET A 178 -0.81 12.90 -15.58
C MET A 178 -0.18 12.28 -16.82
N GLU A 179 -1.00 12.01 -17.82
CA GLU A 179 -0.59 11.69 -19.17
C GLU A 179 -0.77 12.94 -20.03
N LEU A 180 0.32 13.43 -20.63
CA LEU A 180 0.32 14.60 -21.50
C LEU A 180 0.13 14.17 -22.96
N GLU A 181 -0.62 14.94 -23.74
CA GLU A 181 -0.82 14.66 -25.17
C GLU A 181 0.48 14.75 -25.98
N GLU A 182 1.42 15.60 -25.54
CA GLU A 182 2.76 15.75 -26.14
C GLU A 182 3.61 14.48 -26.03
N ASN A 183 3.37 13.67 -24.99
CA ASN A 183 4.09 12.44 -24.69
C ASN A 183 3.11 11.31 -24.34
N PRO A 184 2.32 10.83 -25.32
CA PRO A 184 1.27 9.85 -25.07
C PRO A 184 1.87 8.53 -24.59
N GLY A 185 1.18 7.88 -23.65
CA GLY A 185 1.62 6.61 -23.07
C GLY A 185 2.69 6.74 -21.98
N MET A 186 3.12 7.95 -21.63
CA MET A 186 4.12 8.20 -20.58
C MET A 186 3.51 9.03 -19.45
N ILE A 187 3.83 8.65 -18.20
CA ILE A 187 3.40 9.44 -17.05
C ILE A 187 4.33 10.64 -16.84
N SER A 188 3.76 11.74 -16.38
CA SER A 188 4.43 12.97 -15.96
C SER A 188 3.92 13.39 -14.58
N ILE A 189 4.79 13.96 -13.75
CA ILE A 189 4.43 14.48 -12.42
C ILE A 189 4.61 15.99 -12.42
N GLY A 190 3.61 16.72 -11.97
CA GLY A 190 3.66 18.18 -11.90
C GLY A 190 2.58 18.77 -11.00
N ALA A 191 2.78 20.01 -10.57
CA ALA A 191 1.82 20.77 -9.79
C ALA A 191 1.54 22.11 -10.48
N PHE A 192 0.32 22.60 -10.34
CA PHE A 192 -0.13 23.84 -10.98
C PHE A 192 -0.76 24.76 -9.94
N SER A 193 -0.56 26.06 -10.11
CA SER A 193 -1.09 27.06 -9.18
C SER A 193 -2.60 27.24 -9.34
N SER A 194 -3.07 27.15 -10.59
CA SER A 194 -4.47 27.30 -10.98
C SER A 194 -4.82 26.36 -12.12
N PHE A 195 -6.12 26.17 -12.37
CA PHE A 195 -6.59 25.36 -13.50
C PHE A 195 -6.24 25.96 -14.87
N GLU A 196 -5.99 27.27 -14.96
CA GLU A 196 -5.61 27.94 -16.21
C GLU A 196 -4.21 27.53 -16.69
N GLU A 197 -3.32 27.18 -15.75
CA GLU A 197 -1.98 26.65 -16.05
C GLU A 197 -2.00 25.16 -16.41
N PHE A 198 -3.10 24.46 -16.10
CA PHE A 198 -3.23 23.03 -16.34
C PHE A 198 -3.37 22.76 -17.85
N PRO A 199 -2.56 21.87 -18.45
CA PRO A 199 -2.69 21.54 -19.86
C PRO A 199 -4.07 20.96 -20.16
N SER A 200 -4.85 21.63 -21.00
CA SER A 200 -6.27 21.31 -21.22
C SER A 200 -6.52 19.91 -21.78
N THR A 201 -5.51 19.30 -22.41
CA THR A 201 -5.58 17.96 -22.99
C THR A 201 -4.91 16.89 -22.13
N ALA A 202 -4.33 17.27 -20.98
CA ALA A 202 -3.74 16.31 -20.06
C ALA A 202 -4.81 15.50 -19.33
N LYS A 203 -4.55 14.21 -19.17
CA LYS A 203 -5.40 13.30 -18.40
C LYS A 203 -4.79 13.09 -17.02
N ILE A 204 -5.54 13.42 -15.97
CA ILE A 204 -5.12 13.18 -14.58
C ILE A 204 -5.32 11.70 -14.26
N MET A 205 -4.28 11.09 -13.71
CA MET A 205 -4.19 9.67 -13.38
C MET A 205 -4.05 9.41 -11.88
N GLY A 206 -3.90 10.45 -11.07
CA GLY A 206 -3.83 10.34 -9.62
C GLY A 206 -3.23 11.57 -8.95
N HIS A 207 -3.28 11.60 -7.63
CA HIS A 207 -2.64 12.63 -6.79
C HIS A 207 -1.47 12.02 -6.04
N VAL A 208 -0.33 12.71 -5.98
CA VAL A 208 0.76 12.34 -5.07
C VAL A 208 0.32 12.65 -3.64
N THR A 209 0.27 11.63 -2.78
CA THR A 209 -0.17 11.76 -1.38
C THR A 209 0.97 11.75 -0.38
N LEU A 210 2.11 11.15 -0.72
CA LEU A 210 3.31 11.12 0.09
C LEU A 210 4.56 11.01 -0.79
N VAL A 211 5.61 11.75 -0.44
CA VAL A 211 6.97 11.51 -0.95
C VAL A 211 7.87 11.22 0.24
N GLN A 212 8.57 10.09 0.21
CA GLN A 212 9.47 9.69 1.28
C GLN A 212 10.91 9.64 0.77
N ILE A 213 11.77 10.39 1.44
CA ILE A 213 13.21 10.42 1.21
C ILE A 213 13.85 9.32 2.07
N PRO A 214 14.74 8.49 1.51
CA PRO A 214 15.49 7.54 2.33
C PRO A 214 16.36 8.26 3.35
N TRP A 215 16.75 7.57 4.42
CA TRP A 215 17.70 8.15 5.35
C TRP A 215 19.06 8.33 4.65
N LEU A 216 19.58 9.55 4.68
CA LEU A 216 20.89 9.89 4.14
C LEU A 216 21.83 10.30 5.30
N PRO A 217 23.10 9.87 5.30
CA PRO A 217 24.04 10.22 6.37
C PRO A 217 24.19 11.74 6.60
N SER A 218 24.07 12.55 5.56
CA SER A 218 24.11 14.02 5.64
C SER A 218 22.91 14.62 6.38
N MET A 219 21.80 13.90 6.48
CA MET A 219 20.58 14.31 7.20
C MET A 219 20.63 13.95 8.70
N GLN A 220 21.76 13.46 9.21
CA GLN A 220 21.91 13.29 10.65
C GLN A 220 21.65 14.64 11.34
N LYS A 221 20.71 14.66 12.29
CA LYS A 221 20.54 15.80 13.20
C LYS A 221 21.90 16.05 13.83
N LYS A 222 22.58 17.12 13.43
CA LYS A 222 23.83 17.52 14.07
C LYS A 222 23.52 17.70 15.54
N LYS A 223 24.21 16.94 16.38
CA LYS A 223 24.11 17.02 17.84
C LYS A 223 24.77 18.32 18.31
N SER A 224 24.26 19.48 17.87
CA SER A 224 24.61 20.74 18.52
C SER A 224 23.79 20.81 19.80
N GLY A 225 24.43 20.52 20.93
CA GLY A 225 23.89 20.82 22.26
C GLY A 225 23.90 22.32 22.59
N PHE A 226 24.02 23.19 21.59
CA PHE A 226 23.98 24.65 21.72
C PHE A 226 22.96 25.24 20.73
N MET A 227 21.93 25.88 21.30
CA MET A 227 20.79 26.52 20.63
C MET A 227 21.13 27.74 19.73
N GLU A 228 22.40 27.97 19.36
CA GLU A 228 22.78 29.20 18.65
C GLU A 228 22.97 29.03 17.14
N GLU A 229 22.79 27.82 16.58
CA GLU A 229 22.92 27.58 15.13
C GLU A 229 21.67 26.90 14.53
N ASP A 230 20.48 27.37 14.90
CA ASP A 230 19.27 27.11 14.10
C ASP A 230 19.20 28.13 12.96
N GLN A 231 20.06 27.96 11.94
CA GLN A 231 19.70 28.43 10.61
C GLN A 231 18.81 27.37 9.97
N LEU A 232 17.52 27.65 10.12
CA LEU A 232 16.35 27.06 9.48
C LEU A 232 16.65 26.44 8.10
N PHE A 233 16.27 25.17 7.95
CA PHE A 233 15.86 24.63 6.65
C PHE A 233 14.56 25.31 6.21
#